data_AF-A2FBI5-F1
#
_entry.id   AF-A2FBI5-F1
#
_cell.length_a   1.000
_cell.length_b   1.000
_cell.length_c   1.000
_cell.angle_alpha   90.00
_cell.angle_beta   90.00
_cell.angle_gamma   90.00
#
_symmetry.space_group_name_H-M   'P 1'
#
loop_
_entity.id
_entity.type
_entity.pdbx_description
1 polymer ?
#
loop_
_entity_poly.entity_id
_entity_poly.type
_entity_poly.pdbx_seq_one_letter_code
_entity_poly.pdbx_strand_id
1 'polypeptide(L)'
;MNFDILYCLVKGNTAAANFFIENGLGDYKMLNEMKYPINPLDLAIIYLNIEQVKFIDKKLDLDEKDNLEKEGLDVDSESEENTYSDDDYDAQYKFKYPPLVYAICHPRKECVEYLIKRGDKVEFTFTSSSYNDYIRPFKAVYTPLGAAIDFGYSEIAKLLINNGANVNAEIRRDLKTYPVFALSIEKYMLDISKLLLKKGADAYHSVILFSHS
;
A
#
# COMPACT_ATOMS: atom_id res chain seq x y z
N MET A 1 -0.77 -27.34 18.21
CA MET A 1 -0.90 -25.96 18.73
C MET A 1 -0.28 -25.06 17.67
N ASN A 2 -1.08 -24.64 16.69
CA ASN A 2 -0.57 -23.84 15.58
C ASN A 2 -0.60 -22.39 16.04
N PHE A 3 0.51 -21.90 16.58
CA PHE A 3 0.69 -20.48 16.85
C PHE A 3 1.01 -19.83 15.51
N ASP A 4 -0.05 -19.41 14.81
CA ASP A 4 0.10 -18.71 13.54
C ASP A 4 1.00 -17.47 13.72
N ILE A 5 1.94 -17.27 12.81
CA ILE A 5 2.80 -16.07 12.77
C ILE A 5 1.92 -14.83 12.70
N LEU A 6 0.81 -14.88 11.97
CA LEU A 6 -0.18 -13.82 11.88
C LEU A 6 -0.74 -13.46 13.26
N TYR A 7 -1.06 -14.45 14.09
CA TYR A 7 -1.54 -14.22 15.45
C TYR A 7 -0.50 -13.49 16.30
N CYS A 8 0.78 -13.87 16.17
CA CYS A 8 1.87 -13.20 16.88
C CYS A 8 2.03 -11.74 16.45
N LEU A 9 1.98 -11.47 15.14
CA LEU A 9 2.04 -10.11 14.58
C LEU A 9 0.84 -9.26 15.01
N VAL A 10 -0.37 -9.80 14.96
CA VAL A 10 -1.60 -9.12 15.41
C VAL A 10 -1.55 -8.78 16.89
N LYS A 11 -0.96 -9.64 17.73
CA LYS A 11 -0.78 -9.38 19.17
C LYS A 11 0.43 -8.50 19.50
N GLY A 12 1.17 -8.02 18.49
CA GLY A 12 2.38 -7.23 18.67
C GLY A 12 3.56 -8.00 19.26
N ASN A 13 3.48 -9.35 19.29
CA ASN A 13 4.56 -10.21 19.77
C ASN A 13 5.52 -10.53 18.62
N THR A 14 6.30 -9.52 18.23
CA THR A 14 7.29 -9.64 17.16
C THR A 14 8.40 -10.64 17.50
N ALA A 15 8.74 -10.81 18.78
CA ALA A 15 9.74 -11.78 19.22
C ALA A 15 9.31 -13.22 18.93
N ALA A 16 8.07 -13.58 19.24
CA ALA A 16 7.53 -14.90 18.89
C ALA A 16 7.43 -15.07 17.37
N ALA A 17 6.96 -14.06 16.64
CA ALA A 17 6.91 -14.10 15.18
C ALA A 17 8.30 -14.34 14.56
N ASN A 18 9.34 -13.65 15.07
CA ASN A 18 10.72 -13.83 14.63
C ASN A 18 11.23 -15.25 14.87
N PHE A 19 10.97 -15.80 16.07
CA PHE A 19 11.35 -17.16 16.41
C PHE A 19 10.73 -18.18 15.45
N PHE A 20 9.45 -18.02 15.10
CA PHE A 20 8.78 -18.90 14.15
C PHE A 20 9.39 -18.78 12.74
N ILE A 21 9.65 -17.57 12.26
CA ILE A 21 10.26 -17.31 10.96
C ILE A 21 11.67 -17.91 10.86
N GLU A 22 12.53 -17.70 11.86
CA GLU A 22 13.91 -18.19 11.89
C GLU A 22 13.98 -19.73 11.90
N ASN A 23 12.99 -20.39 12.47
CA ASN A 23 12.91 -21.85 12.53
C ASN A 23 12.06 -22.45 11.40
N GLY A 24 11.52 -21.63 10.48
CA GLY A 24 10.63 -22.08 9.40
C GLY A 24 9.34 -22.75 9.91
N LEU A 25 8.89 -22.35 11.10
CA LEU A 25 7.74 -22.90 11.80
C LEU A 25 6.52 -21.99 11.57
N GLY A 26 5.33 -22.58 11.44
CA GLY A 26 4.07 -21.86 11.30
C GLY A 26 3.40 -22.07 9.95
N ASP A 27 2.09 -21.84 9.90
CA ASP A 27 1.34 -21.78 8.64
C ASP A 27 1.44 -20.35 8.10
N TYR A 28 1.87 -20.21 6.84
CA TYR A 28 2.02 -18.92 6.16
C TYR A 28 0.85 -18.64 5.22
N LYS A 29 -0.21 -19.45 5.29
CA LYS A 29 -1.41 -19.25 4.46
C LYS A 29 -2.16 -17.99 4.84
N MET A 30 -2.95 -17.51 3.88
CA MET A 30 -3.95 -16.48 4.16
C MET A 30 -4.93 -16.96 5.24
N LEU A 31 -5.19 -16.12 6.23
CA LEU A 31 -6.21 -16.38 7.25
C LEU A 31 -7.61 -16.13 6.67
N ASN A 32 -8.08 -17.07 5.86
CA ASN A 32 -9.41 -17.01 5.23
C ASN A 32 -10.57 -17.27 6.21
N GLU A 33 -10.27 -17.86 7.39
CA GLU A 33 -11.27 -18.21 8.41
C GLU A 33 -11.71 -17.02 9.28
N MET A 34 -11.01 -15.89 9.17
CA MET A 34 -11.42 -14.63 9.80
C MET A 34 -12.56 -14.00 9.01
N LYS A 35 -13.37 -13.13 9.65
CA LYS A 35 -14.41 -12.32 8.97
C LYS A 35 -13.87 -11.59 7.72
N TYR A 36 -12.55 -11.34 7.67
CA TYR A 36 -11.84 -10.82 6.52
C TYR A 36 -10.48 -11.53 6.34
N PRO A 37 -10.09 -11.90 5.10
CA PRO A 37 -8.80 -12.52 4.83
C PRO A 37 -7.66 -11.55 5.13
N ILE A 38 -6.67 -12.00 5.90
CA ILE A 38 -5.46 -11.22 6.21
C ILE A 38 -4.31 -11.78 5.38
N ASN A 39 -3.70 -10.92 4.56
CA ASN A 39 -2.48 -11.26 3.84
C ASN A 39 -1.27 -11.19 4.80
N PRO A 40 -0.51 -12.29 4.99
CA PRO A 40 0.68 -12.29 5.83
C PRO A 40 1.75 -11.29 5.40
N LEU A 41 1.84 -11.01 4.10
CA LEU A 41 2.78 -10.03 3.56
C LEU A 41 2.50 -8.62 4.09
N ASP A 42 1.23 -8.23 4.24
CA ASP A 42 0.86 -6.89 4.70
C ASP A 42 1.28 -6.65 6.16
N LEU A 43 1.04 -7.63 7.04
CA LEU A 43 1.48 -7.56 8.43
C LEU A 43 3.00 -7.61 8.55
N ALA A 44 3.66 -8.42 7.70
CA ALA A 44 5.11 -8.47 7.64
C ALA A 44 5.70 -7.10 7.29
N ILE A 45 5.15 -6.40 6.30
CA ILE A 45 5.60 -5.06 5.90
C ILE A 45 5.52 -4.07 7.06
N ILE A 46 4.47 -4.17 7.88
CA ILE A 46 4.22 -3.27 9.01
C ILE A 46 5.19 -3.55 10.18
N TYR A 47 5.35 -4.82 10.56
CA TYR A 47 5.96 -5.18 11.84
C TYR A 47 7.35 -5.81 11.74
N LEU A 48 7.74 -6.34 10.58
CA LEU A 48 8.96 -7.13 10.41
C LEU A 48 10.03 -6.38 9.63
N ASN A 49 11.27 -6.87 9.72
CA ASN A 49 12.38 -6.33 8.96
C ASN A 49 12.35 -6.79 7.49
N ILE A 50 13.13 -6.12 6.63
CA ILE A 50 13.09 -6.37 5.18
C ILE A 50 13.47 -7.81 4.78
N GLU A 51 14.40 -8.44 5.50
CA GLU A 51 14.82 -9.81 5.20
C GLU A 51 13.71 -10.83 5.54
N GLN A 52 12.99 -10.58 6.63
CA GLN A 52 11.82 -11.38 7.01
C GLN A 52 10.64 -11.17 6.05
N VAL A 53 10.42 -9.93 5.59
CA VAL A 53 9.40 -9.63 4.55
C VAL A 53 9.70 -10.42 3.28
N LYS A 54 10.94 -10.39 2.79
CA LYS A 54 11.37 -11.17 1.62
C LYS A 54 11.20 -12.67 1.81
N PHE A 55 11.49 -13.17 3.02
CA PHE A 55 11.33 -14.58 3.34
C PHE A 55 9.86 -15.03 3.26
N ILE A 56 8.95 -14.24 3.86
CA ILE A 56 7.51 -14.50 3.83
C ILE A 56 6.97 -14.41 2.41
N ASP A 57 7.35 -13.38 1.66
CA ASP A 57 6.94 -13.18 0.27
C ASP A 57 7.30 -14.40 -0.61
N LYS A 58 8.54 -14.87 -0.51
CA LYS A 58 9.00 -16.06 -1.23
C LYS A 58 8.24 -17.34 -0.83
N LYS A 59 7.78 -17.44 0.41
CA LYS A 59 6.99 -18.60 0.88
C LYS A 59 5.58 -18.56 0.31
N LEU A 60 4.95 -17.39 0.28
CA LEU A 60 3.64 -17.20 -0.33
C LEU A 60 3.63 -17.55 -1.82
N ASP A 61 4.65 -17.11 -2.57
CA ASP A 61 4.79 -17.44 -4.00
C ASP A 61 4.89 -18.96 -4.27
N LEU A 62 5.54 -19.70 -3.35
CA LEU A 62 5.67 -21.15 -3.46
C LEU A 62 4.34 -21.85 -3.16
N ASP A 63 3.61 -21.38 -2.15
CA ASP A 63 2.31 -21.93 -1.78
C ASP A 63 1.26 -21.69 -2.89
N GLU A 64 1.28 -20.53 -3.56
CA GLU A 64 0.43 -20.28 -4.73
C GLU A 64 0.74 -21.23 -5.89
N LYS A 65 2.02 -21.44 -6.21
CA LYS A 65 2.43 -22.39 -7.26
C LYS A 65 2.06 -23.83 -6.92
N ASP A 66 2.31 -24.26 -5.70
CA ASP A 66 1.97 -25.60 -5.22
C ASP A 66 0.45 -25.84 -5.20
N ASN A 67 -0.36 -24.80 -5.04
CA ASN A 67 -1.82 -24.89 -5.15
C ASN A 67 -2.28 -24.93 -6.62
N LEU A 68 -1.71 -24.10 -7.49
CA LEU A 68 -1.99 -24.10 -8.93
C LEU A 68 -1.61 -25.43 -9.60
N GLU A 69 -0.47 -26.03 -9.23
CA GLU A 69 -0.06 -27.35 -9.72
C GLU A 69 -0.95 -28.49 -9.21
N LYS A 70 -1.57 -28.33 -8.03
CA LYS A 70 -2.53 -29.30 -7.48
C LYS A 70 -3.93 -29.18 -8.08
N GLU A 71 -4.32 -28.00 -8.54
CA GLU A 71 -5.67 -27.74 -9.09
C GLU A 71 -5.78 -27.95 -10.61
N GLY A 72 -4.67 -28.05 -11.35
CA GLY A 72 -4.67 -28.55 -12.74
C GLY A 72 -5.55 -27.76 -13.71
N LEU A 73 -5.52 -26.41 -13.65
CA LEU A 73 -6.29 -25.55 -14.55
C LEU A 73 -5.37 -24.75 -15.49
N ASP A 74 -5.72 -24.80 -16.78
CA ASP A 74 -5.04 -24.18 -17.91
C ASP A 74 -4.93 -22.65 -17.78
N VAL A 75 -3.78 -22.15 -18.23
CA VAL A 75 -3.48 -20.73 -18.50
C VAL A 75 -4.42 -20.19 -19.57
N ASP A 76 -5.51 -19.54 -19.14
CA ASP A 76 -6.18 -18.42 -19.83
C ASP A 76 -7.41 -18.01 -19.02
N SER A 77 -7.23 -17.10 -18.05
CA SER A 77 -8.36 -16.32 -17.55
C SER A 77 -7.90 -14.96 -17.05
N GLU A 78 -8.60 -13.97 -17.57
CA GLU A 78 -8.33 -12.55 -17.57
C GLU A 78 -8.13 -11.97 -16.15
N SER A 79 -7.22 -11.00 -16.06
CA SER A 79 -7.02 -10.17 -14.88
C SER A 79 -8.34 -9.51 -14.50
N GLU A 80 -8.99 -10.00 -13.45
CA GLU A 80 -10.17 -9.36 -12.89
C GLU A 80 -9.82 -7.92 -12.46
N GLU A 81 -10.29 -6.97 -13.26
CA GLU A 81 -10.44 -5.58 -12.86
C GLU A 81 -11.39 -5.55 -11.66
N ASN A 82 -10.84 -5.66 -10.46
CA ASN A 82 -11.62 -5.50 -9.25
C ASN A 82 -11.97 -4.02 -9.06
N THR A 83 -13.07 -3.59 -9.70
CA THR A 83 -13.81 -2.40 -9.31
C THR A 83 -14.41 -2.65 -7.94
N TYR A 84 -13.76 -2.13 -6.90
CA TYR A 84 -14.17 -2.43 -5.55
C TYR A 84 -15.39 -1.61 -5.12
N SER A 85 -16.53 -2.27 -4.89
CA SER A 85 -17.75 -1.62 -4.38
C SER A 85 -17.57 -1.11 -2.94
N ASP A 86 -18.33 -0.04 -2.63
CA ASP A 86 -18.21 0.82 -1.45
C ASP A 86 -19.13 0.40 -0.26
N ASP A 87 -19.91 -0.67 -0.38
CA ASP A 87 -21.09 -0.88 0.46
C ASP A 87 -20.96 -1.99 1.52
N ASP A 88 -19.97 -1.93 2.43
CA ASP A 88 -20.12 -2.66 3.70
C ASP A 88 -19.30 -2.07 4.85
N TYR A 89 -20.03 -1.39 5.74
CA TYR A 89 -19.59 -0.64 6.90
C TYR A 89 -19.58 -1.53 8.15
N ASP A 90 -18.40 -2.03 8.52
CA ASP A 90 -18.13 -2.40 9.91
C ASP A 90 -16.62 -2.33 10.19
N ALA A 91 -16.21 -1.31 10.93
CA ALA A 91 -14.82 -0.94 11.14
C ALA A 91 -14.14 -1.86 12.18
N GLN A 92 -13.33 -2.81 11.70
CA GLN A 92 -12.02 -3.12 12.27
C GLN A 92 -11.18 -3.91 11.26
N TYR A 93 -10.13 -3.25 10.74
CA TYR A 93 -9.03 -3.82 9.94
C TYR A 93 -9.39 -4.48 8.60
N LYS A 94 -9.77 -3.66 7.62
CA LYS A 94 -9.91 -4.06 6.21
C LYS A 94 -8.55 -3.90 5.50
N PHE A 95 -7.76 -4.98 5.41
CA PHE A 95 -6.51 -5.01 4.62
C PHE A 95 -6.82 -5.19 3.12
N LYS A 96 -7.40 -4.16 2.49
CA LYS A 96 -7.94 -4.21 1.11
C LYS A 96 -6.94 -3.76 0.04
N TYR A 97 -5.89 -3.05 0.45
CA TYR A 97 -5.02 -2.36 -0.49
C TYR A 97 -3.79 -3.18 -0.84
N PRO A 98 -3.16 -2.92 -2.01
CA PRO A 98 -1.90 -3.57 -2.35
C PRO A 98 -0.84 -3.41 -1.24
N PRO A 99 0.09 -4.37 -1.09
CA PRO A 99 1.14 -4.33 -0.06
C PRO A 99 1.92 -3.01 -0.01
N LEU A 100 2.06 -2.36 -1.17
CA LEU A 100 2.70 -1.05 -1.32
C LEU A 100 2.08 0.05 -0.45
N VAL A 101 0.76 0.02 -0.20
CA VAL A 101 0.09 1.01 0.67
C VAL A 101 0.63 0.94 2.09
N TYR A 102 0.79 -0.26 2.65
CA TYR A 102 1.27 -0.43 4.02
C TYR A 102 2.70 0.05 4.17
N ALA A 103 3.53 -0.18 3.14
CA ALA A 103 4.91 0.31 3.11
C ALA A 103 4.96 1.85 3.09
N ILE A 104 4.05 2.51 2.37
CA ILE A 104 3.95 3.98 2.31
C ILE A 104 3.43 4.57 3.62
N CYS A 105 2.38 3.97 4.21
CA CYS A 105 1.79 4.45 5.47
C CYS A 105 2.71 4.27 6.68
N HIS A 106 3.67 3.33 6.63
CA HIS A 106 4.62 3.02 7.72
C HIS A 106 6.07 3.46 7.41
N PRO A 107 6.25 4.60 6.71
CA PRO A 107 7.43 5.02 5.91
C PRO A 107 8.56 3.97 5.71
N ARG A 108 8.23 2.78 5.21
CA ARG A 108 9.17 1.66 5.01
C ARG A 108 9.83 1.78 3.64
N LYS A 109 10.84 2.66 3.49
CA LYS A 109 11.53 2.89 2.20
C LYS A 109 12.03 1.58 1.57
N GLU A 110 12.64 0.71 2.36
CA GLU A 110 13.20 -0.56 1.90
C GLU A 110 12.12 -1.51 1.37
N CYS A 111 10.96 -1.55 2.02
CA CYS A 111 9.82 -2.33 1.54
C CYS A 111 9.23 -1.73 0.26
N VAL A 112 9.14 -0.41 0.15
CA VAL A 112 8.72 0.27 -1.09
C VAL A 112 9.66 -0.10 -2.25
N GLU A 113 10.98 -0.02 -2.05
CA GLU A 113 11.97 -0.39 -3.08
C GLU A 113 11.85 -1.86 -3.48
N TYR A 114 11.63 -2.75 -2.50
CA TYR A 114 11.46 -4.18 -2.74
C TYR A 114 10.21 -4.47 -3.57
N LEU A 115 9.05 -3.94 -3.17
CA LEU A 115 7.77 -4.18 -3.86
C LEU A 115 7.79 -3.62 -5.29
N ILE A 116 8.38 -2.44 -5.50
CA ILE A 116 8.57 -1.88 -6.84
C ILE A 116 9.47 -2.79 -7.69
N LYS A 117 10.58 -3.31 -7.14
CA LYS A 117 11.46 -4.25 -7.85
C LYS A 117 10.78 -5.58 -8.17
N ARG A 118 9.83 -6.01 -7.34
CA ARG A 118 8.98 -7.19 -7.58
C ARG A 118 8.03 -6.99 -8.77
N GLY A 119 7.79 -5.75 -9.18
CA GLY A 119 6.91 -5.39 -10.29
C GLY A 119 5.51 -4.97 -9.84
N ASP A 120 5.31 -4.67 -8.55
CA ASP A 120 4.02 -4.23 -8.05
C ASP A 120 3.58 -2.93 -8.72
N LYS A 121 2.27 -2.83 -9.01
CA LYS A 121 1.67 -1.62 -9.59
C LYS A 121 1.91 -0.43 -8.66
N VAL A 122 2.47 0.65 -9.20
CA VAL A 122 2.73 1.90 -8.46
C VAL A 122 1.59 2.92 -8.58
N GLU A 123 0.65 2.67 -9.49
CA GLU A 123 -0.50 3.53 -9.74
C GLU A 123 -1.79 2.81 -9.34
N PHE A 124 -2.44 3.36 -8.31
CA PHE A 124 -3.77 2.98 -7.84
C PHE A 124 -4.27 4.06 -6.88
N THR A 125 -5.51 3.96 -6.42
CA THR A 125 -6.08 4.86 -5.40
C THR A 125 -6.49 4.10 -4.15
N PHE A 126 -6.30 4.70 -2.98
CA PHE A 126 -6.72 4.15 -1.69
C PHE A 126 -7.25 5.25 -0.77
N THR A 127 -7.95 4.86 0.30
CA THR A 127 -8.62 5.82 1.18
C THR A 127 -8.18 5.68 2.63
N SER A 128 -7.95 6.81 3.31
CA SER A 128 -7.80 6.84 4.76
C SER A 128 -9.14 7.23 5.40
N SER A 129 -9.97 6.26 5.76
CA SER A 129 -11.14 6.54 6.61
C SER A 129 -10.66 6.67 8.06
N SER A 130 -10.81 7.86 8.65
CA SER A 130 -10.61 8.04 10.08
C SER A 130 -11.88 7.61 10.83
N TYR A 131 -11.71 6.96 11.97
CA TYR A 131 -12.71 6.16 12.71
C TYR A 131 -13.92 6.95 13.29
N ASN A 132 -14.13 8.22 12.93
CA ASN A 132 -15.13 9.09 13.55
C ASN A 132 -16.05 9.82 12.54
N ASP A 133 -16.47 9.10 11.50
CA ASP A 133 -17.29 9.64 10.40
C ASP A 133 -18.77 9.87 10.73
N TYR A 134 -19.22 9.65 11.98
CA TYR A 134 -20.55 10.14 12.40
C TYR A 134 -20.65 11.68 12.35
N ILE A 135 -19.51 12.39 12.24
CA ILE A 135 -19.46 13.87 12.28
C ILE A 135 -18.93 14.48 10.97
N ARG A 136 -18.30 13.71 10.05
CA ARG A 136 -17.83 14.21 8.75
C ARG A 136 -17.93 13.15 7.65
N PRO A 137 -18.75 13.28 6.60
CA PRO A 137 -18.88 12.28 5.54
C PRO A 137 -17.72 12.27 4.50
N PHE A 138 -16.56 12.86 4.81
CA PHE A 138 -15.51 13.11 3.80
C PHE A 138 -14.36 12.11 3.90
N LYS A 139 -14.44 11.09 3.06
CA LYS A 139 -13.38 10.10 2.81
C LYS A 139 -12.26 10.73 2.00
N ALA A 140 -11.04 10.73 2.55
CA ALA A 140 -9.86 11.16 1.82
C ALA A 140 -9.42 10.05 0.84
N VAL A 141 -9.12 10.43 -0.42
CA VAL A 141 -8.65 9.53 -1.48
C VAL A 141 -7.23 9.93 -1.86
N TYR A 142 -6.32 8.97 -1.86
CA TYR A 142 -4.91 9.15 -2.16
C TYR A 142 -4.46 8.26 -3.30
N THR A 143 -3.46 8.70 -4.05
CA THR A 143 -2.56 7.83 -4.82
C THR A 143 -1.29 7.55 -4.00
N PRO A 144 -0.52 6.49 -4.29
CA PRO A 144 0.78 6.26 -3.68
C PRO A 144 1.68 7.50 -3.64
N LEU A 145 1.79 8.20 -4.78
CA LEU A 145 2.58 9.42 -4.89
C LEU A 145 1.99 10.55 -4.06
N GLY A 146 0.68 10.76 -4.13
CA GLY A 146 0.00 11.79 -3.36
C GLY A 146 0.13 11.60 -1.85
N ALA A 147 0.02 10.37 -1.35
CA ALA A 147 0.26 10.05 0.06
C ALA A 147 1.71 10.30 0.47
N ALA A 148 2.68 9.86 -0.35
CA ALA A 148 4.10 10.10 -0.05
C ALA A 148 4.44 11.59 0.03
N ILE A 149 3.85 12.43 -0.84
CA ILE A 149 4.02 13.89 -0.81
C ILE A 149 3.29 14.50 0.39
N ASP A 150 2.04 14.11 0.65
CA ASP A 150 1.25 14.66 1.75
C ASP A 150 1.89 14.39 3.12
N PHE A 151 2.46 13.20 3.29
CA PHE A 151 3.18 12.82 4.50
C PHE A 151 4.63 13.31 4.54
N GLY A 152 5.12 13.97 3.49
CA GLY A 152 6.47 14.55 3.44
C GLY A 152 7.60 13.54 3.19
N TYR A 153 7.28 12.34 2.70
CA TYR A 153 8.23 11.26 2.45
C TYR A 153 8.97 11.45 1.11
N SER A 154 9.90 12.40 1.09
CA SER A 154 10.66 12.80 -0.10
C SER A 154 11.32 11.63 -0.83
N GLU A 155 11.97 10.72 -0.11
CA GLU A 155 12.66 9.58 -0.73
C GLU A 155 11.69 8.57 -1.36
N ILE A 156 10.54 8.32 -0.71
CA ILE A 156 9.47 7.47 -1.24
C ILE A 156 8.84 8.12 -2.47
N ALA A 157 8.60 9.44 -2.44
CA ALA A 157 8.08 10.17 -3.58
C ALA A 157 9.04 10.10 -4.79
N LYS A 158 10.35 10.25 -4.58
CA LYS A 158 11.36 10.07 -5.65
C LYS A 158 11.31 8.67 -6.26
N LEU A 159 11.19 7.63 -5.43
CA LEU A 159 11.09 6.24 -5.88
C LEU A 159 9.84 6.05 -6.75
N LEU A 160 8.68 6.51 -6.29
CA LEU A 160 7.42 6.38 -7.02
C LEU A 160 7.45 7.13 -8.36
N ILE A 161 7.93 8.37 -8.38
CA ILE A 161 8.06 9.17 -9.62
C ILE A 161 8.99 8.50 -10.62
N ASN A 162 10.11 7.95 -10.16
CA ASN A 162 11.06 7.27 -11.05
C ASN A 162 10.54 5.96 -11.62
N ASN A 163 9.53 5.35 -10.98
CA ASN A 163 8.93 4.09 -11.40
C ASN A 163 7.55 4.27 -12.07
N GLY A 164 7.27 5.46 -12.60
CA GLY A 164 6.12 5.69 -13.48
C GLY A 164 4.84 6.11 -12.77
N ALA A 165 4.89 6.52 -11.50
CA ALA A 165 3.73 7.13 -10.86
C ALA A 165 3.28 8.39 -11.62
N ASN A 166 1.97 8.54 -11.80
CA ASN A 166 1.38 9.68 -12.50
C ASN A 166 1.72 11.02 -11.79
N VAL A 167 2.55 11.84 -12.42
CA VAL A 167 3.03 13.13 -11.89
C VAL A 167 1.99 14.24 -11.93
N ASN A 168 0.85 14.00 -12.57
CA ASN A 168 -0.32 14.87 -12.60
C ASN A 168 -1.48 14.28 -11.77
N ALA A 169 -1.19 13.29 -10.92
CA ALA A 169 -2.19 12.72 -10.03
C ALA A 169 -2.81 13.79 -9.11
N GLU A 170 -4.03 13.50 -8.68
CA GLU A 170 -4.77 14.33 -7.74
C GLU A 170 -5.18 13.48 -6.53
N ILE A 171 -5.14 14.08 -5.35
CA ILE A 171 -5.75 13.50 -4.14
C ILE A 171 -6.97 14.31 -3.74
N ARG A 172 -7.89 13.71 -3.00
CA ARG A 172 -9.09 14.38 -2.49
C ARG A 172 -9.10 14.35 -0.98
N ARG A 173 -9.27 15.49 -0.32
CA ARG A 173 -9.50 15.59 1.14
C ARG A 173 -10.44 16.74 1.44
N ASP A 174 -11.35 16.57 2.40
CA ASP A 174 -12.24 17.65 2.89
C ASP A 174 -12.90 18.46 1.76
N LEU A 175 -13.49 17.76 0.77
CA LEU A 175 -14.09 18.31 -0.47
C LEU A 175 -13.16 18.95 -1.50
N LYS A 176 -11.86 19.04 -1.21
CA LYS A 176 -10.89 19.68 -2.09
C LYS A 176 -10.08 18.65 -2.85
N THR A 177 -9.71 19.02 -4.07
CA THR A 177 -8.82 18.25 -4.94
C THR A 177 -7.45 18.91 -4.92
N TYR A 178 -6.40 18.13 -4.68
CA TYR A 178 -5.03 18.59 -4.59
C TYR A 178 -4.18 17.86 -5.63
N PRO A 179 -3.80 18.54 -6.72
CA PRO A 179 -2.80 18.06 -7.64
C PRO A 179 -1.46 17.86 -6.92
N VAL A 180 -0.76 16.76 -7.21
CA VAL A 180 0.47 16.38 -6.49
C VAL A 180 1.58 17.45 -6.58
N PHE A 181 1.63 18.22 -7.67
CA PHE A 181 2.58 19.34 -7.80
C PHE A 181 2.25 20.51 -6.87
N ALA A 182 0.99 20.93 -6.78
CA ALA A 182 0.58 21.99 -5.85
C ALA A 182 0.83 21.55 -4.40
N LEU A 183 0.51 20.28 -4.10
CA LEU A 183 0.75 19.69 -2.80
C LEU A 183 2.25 19.66 -2.44
N SER A 184 3.15 19.35 -3.39
CA SER A 184 4.60 19.35 -3.11
C SER A 184 5.14 20.75 -2.82
N ILE A 185 4.51 21.80 -3.35
CA ILE A 185 4.82 23.20 -3.01
C ILE A 185 4.32 23.54 -1.60
N GLU A 186 3.08 23.19 -1.25
CA GLU A 186 2.52 23.40 0.10
C GLU A 186 3.35 22.70 1.18
N LYS A 187 3.89 21.52 0.86
CA LYS A 187 4.75 20.73 1.75
C LYS A 187 6.23 21.17 1.73
N TYR A 188 6.57 22.25 1.02
CA TYR A 188 7.93 22.78 0.89
C TYR A 188 8.95 21.77 0.31
N MET A 189 8.49 20.81 -0.49
CA MET A 189 9.32 19.74 -1.06
C MET A 189 9.93 20.15 -2.40
N LEU A 190 10.82 21.15 -2.38
CA LEU A 190 11.40 21.74 -3.60
C LEU A 190 12.04 20.72 -4.56
N ASP A 191 12.75 19.72 -4.02
CA ASP A 191 13.39 18.68 -4.82
C ASP A 191 12.35 17.80 -5.54
N ILE A 192 11.21 17.53 -4.90
CA ILE A 192 10.11 16.78 -5.50
C ILE A 192 9.42 17.65 -6.56
N SER A 193 9.14 18.91 -6.27
CA SER A 193 8.54 19.83 -7.25
C SER A 193 9.38 19.95 -8.51
N LYS A 194 10.71 20.08 -8.38
CA LYS A 194 11.64 20.07 -9.52
C LYS A 194 11.61 18.75 -10.28
N LEU A 195 11.56 17.63 -9.57
CA LEU A 195 11.50 16.30 -10.18
C LEU A 195 10.20 16.07 -10.94
N LEU A 196 9.05 16.48 -10.38
CA LEU A 196 7.74 16.43 -11.02
C LEU A 196 7.74 17.23 -12.32
N LEU A 197 8.23 18.48 -12.32
CA LEU A 197 8.38 19.29 -13.54
C LEU A 197 9.25 18.62 -14.60
N LYS A 198 10.40 18.07 -14.19
CA LYS A 198 11.30 17.34 -15.09
C LYS A 198 10.63 16.12 -15.73
N LYS A 199 9.64 15.53 -15.04
CA LYS A 199 8.89 14.36 -15.49
C LYS A 199 7.57 14.71 -16.19
N GLY A 200 7.31 16.00 -16.46
CA GLY A 200 6.16 16.46 -17.24
C GLY A 200 4.93 16.84 -16.42
N ALA A 201 5.09 17.21 -15.15
CA ALA A 201 3.97 17.73 -14.36
C ALA A 201 3.49 19.09 -14.88
N ASP A 202 2.17 19.25 -15.01
CA ASP A 202 1.53 20.49 -15.41
C ASP A 202 1.36 21.43 -14.20
N ALA A 203 2.33 22.31 -14.03
CA ALA A 203 2.29 23.33 -12.98
C ALA A 203 1.16 24.34 -13.16
N TYR A 204 0.74 24.64 -14.39
CA TYR A 204 -0.28 25.67 -14.63
C TYR A 204 -1.65 25.17 -14.20
N HIS A 205 -2.03 23.97 -14.64
CA HIS A 205 -3.27 23.32 -14.23
C HIS A 205 -3.32 23.09 -12.71
N SER A 206 -2.18 22.68 -12.14
CA SER A 206 -2.06 22.43 -10.70
C SER A 206 -2.35 23.66 -9.85
N VAL A 207 -1.84 24.83 -10.24
CA VAL A 207 -2.03 26.08 -9.49
C VAL A 207 -3.46 26.60 -9.62
N ILE A 208 -4.10 26.46 -10.78
CA ILE A 208 -5.49 26.90 -11.00
C ILE A 208 -6.44 26.11 -10.10
N LEU A 209 -6.36 24.77 -10.12
CA LEU A 209 -7.21 23.92 -9.30
C LEU A 209 -7.03 24.22 -7.80
N PHE A 210 -5.79 24.41 -7.36
CA PHE A 210 -5.48 24.74 -5.98
C PHE A 210 -5.96 26.13 -5.55
N SER A 211 -5.93 27.12 -6.45
CA SER A 211 -6.39 28.49 -6.16
C SER A 211 -7.92 28.64 -6.07
N HIS A 212 -8.67 27.71 -6.66
CA HIS A 212 -10.14 27.73 -6.70
C HIS A 212 -10.79 26.70 -5.75
N SER A 213 -9.99 25.95 -4.98
CA SER A 213 -10.43 24.92 -4.03
C SER A 213 -10.55 25.39 -2.58
#